data_AF-A0A285R8B4-F1
#
_entry.id   AF-A0A285R8B4-F1
#
_cell.length_a   1.000
_cell.length_b   1.000
_cell.length_c   1.000
_cell.angle_alpha   90.00
_cell.angle_beta   90.00
_cell.angle_gamma   90.00
#
_symmetry.space_group_name_H-M   'P 1'
#
loop_
_entity.id
_entity.type
_entity.pdbx_description
1 polymer ?
#
loop_
_entity_poly.entity_id
_entity_poly.type
_entity_poly.pdbx_seq_one_letter_code
_entity_poly.pdbx_strand_id
1 'polypeptide(L)'
;MYHSIYQHQPFLINQGFTLSELKSYMKIAEKGGFSCPYCGKSLRIKIGSRKPHFYHLHGETCQLSKAADTYERQIQRETKIHTISKEIIFNELQLQSKLVPGLNVQWGFEAKGHENWRYYPDLLVTLGNREIGISIISNITNTKDSEMANKIKKRQNYFAYQGITDIWFYENNERSIDERTHSLYLWEAEAITALPTSQDKKWEHLFQQLSSTYKVTKLYDYKLCRDMFPELKNKPVKSLYYIQQTDEGVMCSVQRFVVDKTTSPYQSFALPTNYSASLASFFTIKDNKLQLCDPTQEEVARNNFIEDVRTLAVKQQRKQNLEKQLQQEALEKILKRKAKEEMEKLELQQKITASRVNKYTYDDLKKDLKSSLNMKQSEQQKLWTKYILRNERLHDYRYIKNLSSNVQTMEELFSLLDAI
;
A
#
# COMPACT_ATOMS: atom_id res chain seq x y z
N MET A 1 24.17 -5.16 -39.67
CA MET A 1 25.39 -5.87 -40.13
C MET A 1 26.41 -4.95 -40.80
N TYR A 2 27.38 -4.43 -40.03
CA TYR A 2 28.58 -3.77 -40.59
C TYR A 2 29.88 -4.50 -40.23
N HIS A 3 29.85 -5.50 -39.35
CA HIS A 3 31.04 -6.20 -38.88
C HIS A 3 31.14 -7.62 -39.45
N SER A 4 32.36 -8.08 -39.70
CA SER A 4 32.77 -9.42 -40.14
C SER A 4 33.99 -9.84 -39.33
N ILE A 5 34.46 -11.09 -39.44
CA ILE A 5 35.76 -11.49 -38.94
C ILE A 5 36.75 -11.52 -40.12
N TYR A 6 37.84 -10.77 -39.99
CA TYR A 6 38.98 -10.74 -40.90
C TYR A 6 40.26 -10.96 -40.10
N GLN A 7 41.07 -11.95 -40.47
CA GLN A 7 42.32 -12.25 -39.74
C GLN A 7 42.11 -12.40 -38.22
N HIS A 8 41.05 -13.11 -37.82
CA HIS A 8 40.67 -13.32 -36.41
C HIS A 8 40.29 -12.07 -35.62
N GLN A 9 40.07 -10.92 -36.28
CA GLN A 9 39.66 -9.68 -35.64
C GLN A 9 38.32 -9.17 -36.20
N PRO A 10 37.49 -8.50 -35.38
CA PRO A 10 36.30 -7.81 -35.86
C PRO A 10 36.68 -6.72 -36.87
N PHE A 11 36.09 -6.77 -38.06
CA PHE A 11 36.31 -5.81 -39.13
C PHE A 11 35.01 -5.12 -39.52
N LEU A 12 34.98 -3.80 -39.39
CA LEU A 12 33.84 -2.96 -39.72
C LEU A 12 34.04 -2.29 -41.09
N ILE A 13 33.04 -2.42 -41.97
CA ILE A 13 32.95 -1.56 -43.15
C ILE A 13 32.35 -0.22 -42.72
N ASN A 14 33.18 0.81 -42.68
CA ASN A 14 32.82 2.18 -42.33
C ASN A 14 32.67 3.07 -43.58
N GLN A 15 32.03 4.23 -43.41
CA GLN A 15 31.71 5.18 -44.50
C GLN A 15 32.91 6.01 -45.00
N GLY A 16 34.13 5.72 -44.53
CA GLY A 16 35.34 6.48 -44.86
C GLY A 16 36.20 5.86 -45.96
N PHE A 17 35.90 4.63 -46.41
CA PHE A 17 36.71 3.98 -47.44
C PHE A 17 36.47 4.57 -48.83
N THR A 18 37.55 4.81 -49.55
CA THR A 18 37.54 5.16 -50.97
C THR A 18 36.99 3.99 -51.81
N LEU A 19 36.50 4.29 -53.02
CA LEU A 19 36.04 3.25 -53.96
C LEU A 19 37.14 2.25 -54.32
N SER A 20 38.40 2.68 -54.33
CA SER A 20 39.56 1.81 -54.60
C SER A 20 39.78 0.81 -53.46
N GLU A 21 39.75 1.29 -52.21
CA GLU A 21 39.85 0.44 -51.02
C GLU A 21 38.69 -0.56 -50.94
N LEU A 22 37.46 -0.10 -51.19
CA LEU A 22 36.29 -0.98 -51.22
C LEU A 22 36.40 -2.06 -52.29
N LYS A 23 36.91 -1.74 -53.50
CA LYS A 23 37.17 -2.75 -54.55
C LYS A 23 38.23 -3.77 -54.12
N SER A 24 39.28 -3.33 -53.42
CA SER A 24 40.29 -4.23 -52.87
C SER A 24 39.69 -5.18 -51.82
N TYR A 25 38.89 -4.65 -50.89
CA TYR A 25 38.18 -5.47 -49.92
C TYR A 25 37.15 -6.41 -50.57
N MET A 26 36.46 -6.00 -51.64
CA MET A 26 35.59 -6.89 -52.39
C MET A 26 36.34 -8.10 -52.94
N LYS A 27 37.53 -7.92 -53.51
CA LYS A 27 38.37 -9.03 -54.00
C LYS A 27 38.81 -9.96 -52.86
N ILE A 28 39.11 -9.41 -51.68
CA ILE A 28 39.43 -10.21 -50.49
C ILE A 28 38.19 -11.02 -50.06
N ALA A 29 37.01 -10.41 -50.09
CA ALA A 29 35.74 -11.06 -49.78
C ALA A 29 35.37 -12.17 -50.77
N GLU A 30 35.62 -11.97 -52.06
CA GLU A 30 35.43 -12.99 -53.10
C GLU A 30 36.33 -14.22 -52.88
N LYS A 31 37.53 -14.03 -52.32
CA LYS A 31 38.45 -15.10 -51.92
C LYS A 31 38.11 -15.72 -50.56
N GLY A 32 37.00 -15.32 -49.93
CA GLY A 32 36.58 -15.84 -48.64
C GLY A 32 37.35 -15.28 -47.43
N GLY A 33 38.05 -14.14 -47.59
CA GLY A 33 38.84 -13.55 -46.50
C GLY A 33 38.00 -13.04 -45.32
N PHE A 34 36.71 -12.76 -45.55
CA PHE A 34 35.78 -12.35 -44.50
C PHE A 34 34.83 -13.49 -44.14
N SER A 35 34.60 -13.69 -42.85
CA SER A 35 33.65 -14.68 -42.35
C SER A 35 32.58 -14.04 -41.47
N CYS A 36 31.39 -14.62 -41.48
CA CYS A 36 30.29 -14.22 -40.62
C CYS A 36 30.66 -14.55 -39.17
N PRO A 37 30.56 -13.58 -38.23
CA PRO A 37 30.88 -13.82 -36.83
C PRO A 37 29.94 -14.84 -36.17
N TYR A 38 28.76 -15.08 -36.76
CA TYR A 38 27.75 -15.98 -36.20
C TYR A 38 27.81 -17.40 -36.78
N CYS A 39 27.89 -17.55 -38.10
CA CYS A 39 27.84 -18.87 -38.76
C CYS A 39 29.18 -19.32 -39.36
N GLY A 40 30.22 -18.49 -39.29
CA GLY A 40 31.55 -18.78 -39.85
C GLY A 40 31.62 -18.81 -41.38
N LYS A 41 30.48 -18.76 -42.09
CA LYS A 41 30.45 -18.77 -43.56
C LYS A 41 31.07 -17.51 -44.15
N SER A 42 31.66 -17.65 -45.34
CA SER A 42 32.27 -16.54 -46.04
C SER A 42 31.26 -15.44 -46.39
N LEU A 43 31.65 -14.19 -46.17
CA LEU A 43 30.87 -13.01 -46.49
C LEU A 43 31.43 -12.33 -47.74
N ARG A 44 30.53 -11.76 -48.55
CA ARG A 44 30.85 -10.86 -49.66
C ARG A 44 30.51 -9.43 -49.30
N ILE A 45 31.07 -8.47 -50.04
CA ILE A 45 30.80 -7.04 -49.88
C ILE A 45 29.94 -6.58 -51.05
N LYS A 46 28.79 -5.94 -50.77
CA LYS A 46 27.93 -5.36 -51.79
C LYS A 46 28.03 -3.84 -51.72
N ILE A 47 28.28 -3.23 -52.87
CA ILE A 47 28.23 -1.78 -53.08
C ILE A 47 27.05 -1.53 -54.03
N GLY A 48 26.07 -0.76 -53.57
CA GLY A 48 24.88 -0.44 -54.36
C GLY A 48 24.36 0.95 -53.99
N SER A 49 23.06 1.20 -54.14
CA SER A 49 22.42 2.45 -53.72
C SER A 49 22.40 2.66 -52.20
N ARG A 50 22.69 1.62 -51.42
CA ARG A 50 22.88 1.66 -49.96
C ARG A 50 24.37 1.67 -49.62
N LYS A 51 24.68 2.08 -48.39
CA LYS A 51 26.04 2.01 -47.82
C LYS A 51 26.65 0.61 -48.03
N PRO A 52 27.97 0.52 -48.30
CA PRO A 52 28.66 -0.75 -48.43
C PRO A 52 28.40 -1.63 -47.21
N HIS A 53 28.06 -2.89 -47.43
CA HIS A 53 27.74 -3.84 -46.36
C HIS A 53 28.15 -5.26 -46.72
N PHE A 54 28.35 -6.06 -45.68
CA PHE A 54 28.55 -7.50 -45.81
C PHE A 54 27.23 -8.22 -46.10
N TYR A 55 27.30 -9.26 -46.92
CA TYR A 55 26.18 -10.14 -47.21
C TYR A 55 26.65 -11.58 -47.45
N HIS A 56 25.78 -12.54 -47.18
CA HIS A 56 26.01 -13.95 -47.49
C HIS A 56 25.78 -14.23 -48.98
N LEU A 57 26.32 -15.33 -49.48
CA LEU A 57 26.05 -15.79 -50.85
C LEU A 57 24.55 -15.95 -51.11
N HIS A 58 24.13 -15.78 -52.38
CA HIS A 58 22.73 -15.86 -52.76
C HIS A 58 22.13 -17.21 -52.36
N GLY A 59 21.00 -17.20 -51.66
CA GLY A 59 20.34 -18.40 -51.10
C GLY A 59 20.77 -18.76 -49.67
N GLU A 60 21.87 -18.20 -49.16
CA GLU A 60 22.30 -18.43 -47.78
C GLU A 60 21.88 -17.24 -46.90
N THR A 61 20.89 -17.41 -46.04
CA THR A 61 20.63 -16.40 -44.99
C THR A 61 21.09 -16.95 -43.65
N CYS A 62 22.01 -16.25 -42.99
CA CYS A 62 22.38 -16.57 -41.62
C CYS A 62 21.20 -16.27 -40.69
N GLN A 63 20.53 -17.33 -40.24
CA GLN A 63 19.41 -17.25 -39.29
C GLN A 63 19.87 -16.63 -37.96
N LEU A 64 21.05 -17.02 -37.46
CA LEU A 64 21.65 -16.45 -36.26
C LEU A 64 21.86 -14.93 -36.38
N SER A 65 22.30 -14.46 -37.54
CA SER A 65 22.47 -13.01 -37.75
C SER A 65 21.13 -12.27 -37.79
N LYS A 66 20.09 -12.87 -38.38
CA LYS A 66 18.73 -12.31 -38.34
C LYS A 66 18.17 -12.29 -36.92
N ALA A 67 18.44 -13.35 -36.14
CA ALA A 67 18.05 -13.45 -34.74
C ALA A 67 18.75 -12.37 -33.90
N ALA A 68 20.06 -12.18 -34.07
CA ALA A 68 20.83 -11.11 -33.44
C ALA A 68 20.27 -9.72 -33.80
N ASP A 69 20.06 -9.42 -35.09
CA ASP A 69 19.46 -8.15 -35.53
C ASP A 69 18.04 -7.93 -34.97
N THR A 70 17.29 -9.01 -34.74
CA THR A 70 15.93 -8.95 -34.16
C THR A 70 16.00 -8.68 -32.66
N TYR A 71 16.91 -9.35 -31.96
CA TYR A 71 17.18 -9.17 -30.54
C TYR A 71 17.74 -7.77 -30.24
N GLU A 72 18.70 -7.27 -31.02
CA GLU A 72 19.22 -5.90 -30.87
C GLU A 72 18.11 -4.84 -30.99
N ARG A 73 17.20 -5.02 -31.95
CA ARG A 73 16.00 -4.16 -32.09
C ARG A 73 15.06 -4.27 -30.88
N GLN A 74 14.95 -5.46 -30.29
CA GLN A 74 14.13 -5.69 -29.09
C GLN A 74 14.69 -4.93 -27.89
N ILE A 75 16.02 -4.89 -27.72
CA ILE A 75 16.69 -4.29 -26.56
C ILE A 75 17.19 -2.86 -26.80
N GLN A 76 16.95 -2.27 -27.98
CA GLN A 76 17.49 -0.96 -28.37
C GLN A 76 17.18 0.18 -27.37
N ARG A 77 16.09 0.05 -26.61
CA ARG A 77 15.64 1.05 -25.62
C ARG A 77 16.28 0.89 -24.23
N GLU A 78 16.91 -0.24 -23.98
CA GLU A 78 17.43 -0.61 -22.66
C GLU A 78 18.69 0.22 -22.33
N THR A 79 18.97 0.41 -21.04
CA THR A 79 20.14 1.17 -20.57
C THR A 79 21.43 0.35 -20.71
N LYS A 80 22.59 0.98 -20.50
CA LYS A 80 23.86 0.24 -20.43
C LYS A 80 23.88 -0.80 -19.30
N ILE A 81 23.11 -0.56 -18.22
CA ILE A 81 22.98 -1.48 -17.10
C ILE A 81 22.37 -2.80 -17.56
N HIS A 82 21.43 -2.79 -18.50
CA HIS A 82 20.89 -4.03 -19.10
C HIS A 82 22.00 -4.94 -19.63
N THR A 83 22.89 -4.41 -20.48
CA THR A 83 24.00 -5.19 -21.06
C THR A 83 24.91 -5.76 -19.97
N ILE A 84 25.29 -4.93 -18.98
CA ILE A 84 26.16 -5.32 -17.88
C ILE A 84 25.49 -6.40 -17.01
N SER A 85 24.26 -6.17 -16.56
CA SER A 85 23.50 -7.11 -15.74
C SER A 85 23.31 -8.44 -16.46
N LYS A 86 23.00 -8.40 -17.75
CA LYS A 86 22.85 -9.58 -18.59
C LYS A 86 24.14 -10.42 -18.62
N GLU A 87 25.29 -9.80 -18.86
CA GLU A 87 26.60 -10.48 -18.89
C GLU A 87 26.97 -11.09 -17.54
N ILE A 88 26.73 -10.36 -16.45
CA ILE A 88 27.05 -10.85 -15.11
C ILE A 88 26.16 -12.05 -14.75
N ILE A 89 24.85 -11.99 -15.03
CA ILE A 89 23.94 -13.13 -14.81
C ILE A 89 24.37 -14.33 -15.65
N PHE A 90 24.73 -14.11 -16.91
CA PHE A 90 25.23 -15.18 -17.79
C PHE A 90 26.45 -15.87 -17.19
N ASN A 91 27.45 -15.08 -16.76
CA ASN A 91 28.68 -15.61 -16.18
C ASN A 91 28.40 -16.39 -14.88
N GLU A 92 27.55 -15.87 -13.99
CA GLU A 92 27.18 -16.56 -12.75
C GLU A 92 26.49 -17.90 -13.04
N LEU A 93 25.47 -17.91 -13.89
CA LEU A 93 24.77 -19.13 -14.27
C LEU A 93 25.69 -20.13 -15.00
N GLN A 94 26.65 -19.63 -15.79
CA GLN A 94 27.63 -20.48 -16.46
C GLN A 94 28.64 -21.08 -15.47
N LEU A 95 29.00 -20.38 -14.40
CA LEU A 95 29.77 -20.96 -13.29
C LEU A 95 28.95 -22.07 -12.60
N GLN A 96 27.67 -21.83 -12.32
CA GLN A 96 26.77 -22.85 -11.75
C GLN A 96 26.63 -24.07 -12.68
N SER A 97 26.67 -23.87 -14.01
CA SER A 97 26.54 -24.97 -14.97
C SER A 97 27.69 -25.98 -14.91
N LYS A 98 28.85 -25.57 -14.40
CA LYS A 98 29.99 -26.46 -14.17
C LYS A 98 29.80 -27.37 -12.95
N LEU A 99 28.95 -26.95 -12.02
CA LEU A 99 28.69 -27.64 -10.75
C LEU A 99 27.41 -28.49 -10.81
N VAL A 100 26.44 -28.09 -11.62
CA VAL A 100 25.11 -28.69 -11.68
C VAL A 100 24.92 -29.42 -13.02
N PRO A 101 24.96 -30.76 -13.05
CA PRO A 101 24.74 -31.52 -14.26
C PRO A 101 23.37 -31.23 -14.90
N GLY A 102 23.36 -31.05 -16.22
CA GLY A 102 22.12 -30.79 -16.96
C GLY A 102 21.64 -29.34 -16.92
N LEU A 103 22.38 -28.43 -16.29
CA LEU A 103 22.21 -26.99 -16.48
C LEU A 103 23.00 -26.55 -17.72
N ASN A 104 22.31 -25.94 -18.68
CA ASN A 104 22.92 -25.27 -19.84
C ASN A 104 22.43 -23.84 -19.92
N VAL A 105 23.31 -22.91 -20.24
CA VAL A 105 23.04 -21.47 -20.26
C VAL A 105 23.58 -20.90 -21.56
N GLN A 106 22.72 -20.26 -22.33
CA GLN A 106 23.05 -19.69 -23.64
C GLN A 106 22.38 -18.33 -23.81
N TRP A 107 22.93 -17.51 -24.70
CA TRP A 107 22.23 -16.33 -25.19
C TRP A 107 20.93 -16.74 -25.89
N GLY A 108 19.81 -16.07 -25.58
CA GLY A 108 18.51 -16.50 -26.10
C GLY A 108 18.43 -16.51 -27.63
N PHE A 109 19.06 -15.54 -28.29
CA PHE A 109 19.12 -15.46 -29.75
C PHE A 109 20.05 -16.49 -30.39
N GLU A 110 21.08 -16.97 -29.68
CA GLU A 110 21.95 -18.04 -30.18
C GLU A 110 21.26 -19.38 -30.06
N ALA A 111 20.65 -19.64 -28.89
CA ALA A 111 19.95 -20.89 -28.62
C ALA A 111 18.79 -21.13 -29.59
N LYS A 112 17.98 -20.09 -29.86
CA LYS A 112 16.75 -20.21 -30.66
C LYS A 112 16.85 -19.57 -32.04
N GLY A 113 18.01 -19.04 -32.42
CA GLY A 113 18.14 -18.26 -33.67
C GLY A 113 17.87 -19.07 -34.94
N HIS A 114 18.10 -20.38 -34.90
CA HIS A 114 17.81 -21.28 -36.01
C HIS A 114 16.30 -21.51 -36.24
N GLU A 115 15.48 -21.26 -35.22
CA GLU A 115 14.02 -21.41 -35.26
C GLU A 115 13.29 -20.15 -35.76
N ASN A 116 14.03 -19.08 -36.07
CA ASN A 116 13.49 -17.79 -36.55
C ASN A 116 12.40 -17.20 -35.63
N TRP A 117 12.65 -17.21 -34.31
CA TRP A 117 11.71 -16.68 -33.35
C TRP A 117 11.41 -15.20 -33.55
N ARG A 118 10.18 -14.83 -33.16
CA ARG A 118 9.72 -13.43 -33.19
C ARG A 118 10.28 -12.61 -32.02
N TYR A 119 10.46 -13.23 -30.87
CA TYR A 119 10.98 -12.62 -29.65
C TYR A 119 12.01 -13.56 -29.05
N TYR A 120 13.05 -13.00 -28.45
CA TYR A 120 14.12 -13.78 -27.81
C TYR A 120 14.25 -13.35 -26.35
N PRO A 121 14.41 -14.28 -25.39
CA PRO A 121 14.83 -13.91 -24.04
C PRO A 121 16.27 -13.40 -24.07
N ASP A 122 16.71 -12.70 -23.02
CA ASP A 122 18.11 -12.30 -22.91
C ASP A 122 19.00 -13.54 -22.76
N LEU A 123 18.59 -14.44 -21.86
CA LEU A 123 19.23 -15.74 -21.63
C LEU A 123 18.22 -16.87 -21.74
N LEU A 124 18.66 -18.00 -22.28
CA LEU A 124 17.95 -19.26 -22.20
C LEU A 124 18.71 -20.19 -21.24
N VAL A 125 18.01 -20.63 -20.20
CA VAL A 125 18.51 -21.58 -19.22
C VAL A 125 17.75 -22.89 -19.40
N THR A 126 18.46 -23.97 -19.70
CA THR A 126 17.90 -25.32 -19.79
C THR A 126 18.31 -26.08 -18.55
N LEU A 127 17.34 -26.65 -17.82
CA LEU A 127 17.57 -27.47 -16.64
C LEU A 127 16.79 -28.78 -16.77
N GLY A 128 17.48 -29.84 -17.18
CA GLY A 128 16.83 -31.08 -17.59
C GLY A 128 15.92 -30.84 -18.80
N ASN A 129 14.62 -31.11 -18.65
CA ASN A 129 13.62 -30.93 -19.72
C ASN A 129 12.89 -29.58 -19.66
N ARG A 130 13.35 -28.64 -18.81
CA ARG A 130 12.71 -27.33 -18.63
C ARG A 130 13.55 -26.25 -19.28
N GLU A 131 12.90 -25.41 -20.08
CA GLU A 131 13.49 -24.19 -20.62
C GLU A 131 12.95 -22.98 -19.85
N ILE A 132 13.87 -22.14 -19.39
CA ILE A 132 13.61 -20.93 -18.63
C ILE A 132 14.21 -19.75 -19.39
N GLY A 133 13.39 -18.76 -19.74
CA GLY A 133 13.81 -17.55 -20.43
C GLY A 133 13.99 -16.40 -19.45
N ILE A 134 15.21 -15.93 -19.24
CA ILE A 134 15.48 -14.77 -18.39
C ILE A 134 15.45 -13.51 -19.27
N SER A 135 14.73 -12.49 -18.83
CA SER A 135 14.66 -11.18 -19.48
C SER A 135 14.85 -10.06 -18.46
N ILE A 136 15.60 -9.03 -18.83
CA ILE A 136 15.87 -7.86 -18.01
C ILE A 136 15.16 -6.66 -18.65
N ILE A 137 14.49 -5.86 -17.83
CA ILE A 137 13.82 -4.64 -18.22
C ILE A 137 14.49 -3.48 -17.48
N SER A 138 14.84 -2.45 -18.24
CA SER A 138 15.41 -1.20 -17.75
C SER A 138 14.61 -0.01 -18.29
N ASN A 139 14.95 1.20 -17.86
CA ASN A 139 14.41 2.45 -18.42
C ASN A 139 12.86 2.52 -18.44
N ILE A 140 12.21 2.14 -17.33
CA ILE A 140 10.77 2.30 -17.16
C ILE A 140 10.47 3.72 -16.72
N THR A 141 9.57 4.38 -17.42
CA THR A 141 9.12 5.75 -17.12
C THR A 141 7.60 5.82 -17.17
N ASN A 142 7.00 6.73 -16.40
CA ASN A 142 5.55 7.03 -16.42
C ASN A 142 4.95 7.10 -17.83
N THR A 143 5.65 7.77 -18.75
CA THR A 143 5.16 8.01 -20.12
C THR A 143 5.22 6.80 -21.05
N LYS A 144 6.01 5.77 -20.72
CA LYS A 144 6.27 4.62 -21.60
C LYS A 144 5.77 3.30 -21.01
N ASP A 145 5.29 3.31 -19.78
CA ASP A 145 4.91 2.09 -19.05
C ASP A 145 3.84 1.27 -19.77
N SER A 146 2.72 1.86 -20.19
CA SER A 146 1.67 1.11 -20.89
C SER A 146 2.09 0.55 -22.25
N GLU A 147 2.92 1.26 -23.03
CA GLU A 147 3.47 0.69 -24.28
C GLU A 147 4.38 -0.50 -23.95
N MET A 148 5.16 -0.35 -22.87
CA MET A 148 6.10 -1.37 -22.44
C MET A 148 5.40 -2.62 -21.91
N ALA A 149 4.40 -2.45 -21.06
CA ALA A 149 3.55 -3.52 -20.57
C ALA A 149 2.93 -4.32 -21.72
N ASN A 150 2.44 -3.64 -22.76
CA ASN A 150 1.91 -4.30 -23.96
C ASN A 150 2.98 -5.12 -24.72
N LYS A 151 4.22 -4.63 -24.82
CA LYS A 151 5.33 -5.37 -25.43
C LYS A 151 5.72 -6.59 -24.59
N ILE A 152 5.81 -6.43 -23.29
CA ILE A 152 6.09 -7.51 -22.34
C ILE A 152 5.01 -8.58 -22.44
N LYS A 153 3.73 -8.21 -22.35
CA LYS A 153 2.61 -9.16 -22.45
C LYS A 153 2.65 -9.98 -23.75
N LYS A 154 3.00 -9.35 -24.88
CA LYS A 154 3.19 -10.07 -26.16
C LYS A 154 4.35 -11.06 -26.10
N ARG A 155 5.46 -10.70 -25.45
CA ARG A 155 6.62 -11.59 -25.24
C ARG A 155 6.29 -12.75 -24.30
N GLN A 156 5.65 -12.49 -23.17
CA GLN A 156 5.23 -13.53 -22.21
C GLN A 156 4.32 -14.56 -22.87
N ASN A 157 3.28 -14.10 -23.58
CA ASN A 157 2.38 -14.99 -24.31
C ASN A 157 3.11 -15.82 -25.37
N TYR A 158 4.09 -15.22 -26.05
CA TYR A 158 4.91 -15.93 -27.03
C TYR A 158 5.80 -16.98 -26.38
N PHE A 159 6.49 -16.66 -25.27
CA PHE A 159 7.34 -17.62 -24.55
C PHE A 159 6.52 -18.76 -23.96
N ALA A 160 5.35 -18.46 -23.36
CA ALA A 160 4.43 -19.48 -22.88
C ALA A 160 3.95 -20.41 -24.00
N TYR A 161 3.64 -19.87 -25.19
CA TYR A 161 3.28 -20.67 -26.37
C TYR A 161 4.43 -21.59 -26.83
N GLN A 162 5.68 -21.14 -26.69
CA GLN A 162 6.88 -21.95 -26.99
C GLN A 162 7.26 -22.91 -25.84
N GLY A 163 6.48 -22.99 -24.75
CA GLY A 163 6.76 -23.87 -23.62
C GLY A 163 7.90 -23.37 -22.70
N ILE A 164 8.30 -22.10 -22.82
CA ILE A 164 9.31 -21.49 -21.96
C ILE A 164 8.65 -20.85 -20.73
N THR A 165 9.22 -21.11 -19.56
CA THR A 165 8.92 -20.33 -18.35
C THR A 165 9.75 -19.06 -18.35
N ASP A 166 9.12 -17.89 -18.43
CA ASP A 166 9.81 -16.61 -18.40
C ASP A 166 10.13 -16.17 -16.96
N ILE A 167 11.23 -15.44 -16.76
CA ILE A 167 11.58 -14.74 -15.52
C ILE A 167 11.99 -13.34 -15.90
N TRP A 168 11.39 -12.35 -15.25
CA TRP A 168 11.66 -10.93 -15.52
C TRP A 168 12.38 -10.29 -14.35
N PHE A 169 13.46 -9.59 -14.67
CA PHE A 169 14.19 -8.74 -13.75
C PHE A 169 14.01 -7.28 -14.13
N TYR A 170 13.91 -6.43 -13.12
CA TYR A 170 13.78 -4.99 -13.26
C TYR A 170 15.04 -4.29 -12.75
N GLU A 171 15.59 -3.38 -13.54
CA GLU A 171 16.53 -2.39 -13.02
C GLU A 171 15.81 -1.58 -11.92
N ASN A 172 16.40 -1.54 -10.73
CA ASN A 172 15.77 -0.86 -9.60
C ASN A 172 15.85 0.67 -9.73
N ASN A 173 14.82 1.24 -10.36
CA ASN A 173 14.60 2.67 -10.44
C ASN A 173 13.50 3.03 -9.45
N GLU A 174 13.87 3.25 -8.18
CA GLU A 174 13.00 3.72 -7.08
C GLU A 174 11.69 2.94 -6.85
N ARG A 175 11.65 2.12 -5.79
CA ARG A 175 10.43 1.45 -5.35
C ARG A 175 9.46 2.46 -4.74
N SER A 176 8.22 2.46 -5.21
CA SER A 176 7.13 3.24 -4.59
C SER A 176 6.49 2.45 -3.44
N ILE A 177 7.27 2.15 -2.40
CA ILE A 177 6.80 1.51 -1.17
C ILE A 177 6.65 2.55 -0.08
N ASP A 178 5.45 2.68 0.46
CA ASP A 178 5.21 3.33 1.74
C ASP A 178 5.37 2.29 2.85
N GLU A 179 6.51 2.31 3.53
CA GLU A 179 6.85 1.36 4.60
C GLU A 179 5.86 1.41 5.77
N ARG A 180 5.28 2.57 6.06
CA ARG A 180 4.35 2.73 7.17
C ARG A 180 3.04 2.01 6.88
N THR A 181 2.51 2.19 5.67
CA THR A 181 1.23 1.59 5.28
C THR A 181 1.36 0.25 4.57
N HIS A 182 2.60 -0.18 4.29
CA HIS A 182 2.90 -1.30 3.41
C HIS A 182 2.24 -1.16 2.03
N SER A 183 2.03 0.07 1.56
CA SER A 183 1.47 0.30 0.24
C SER A 183 2.55 0.24 -0.82
N LEU A 184 2.41 -0.69 -1.76
CA LEU A 184 3.25 -0.81 -2.95
C LEU A 184 2.46 -0.34 -4.17
N TYR A 185 2.98 0.69 -4.83
CA TYR A 185 2.50 1.11 -6.15
C TYR A 185 3.40 0.53 -7.22
N LEU A 186 2.77 -0.12 -8.20
CA LEU A 186 3.46 -0.83 -9.27
C LEU A 186 3.27 -0.10 -10.59
N TRP A 187 4.30 -0.18 -11.42
CA TRP A 187 4.14 0.00 -12.86
C TRP A 187 3.24 -1.10 -13.42
N GLU A 188 2.51 -0.80 -14.49
CA GLU A 188 1.74 -1.79 -15.25
C GLU A 188 2.66 -2.94 -15.69
N ALA A 189 3.86 -2.61 -16.16
CA ALA A 189 4.87 -3.59 -16.53
C ALA A 189 5.22 -4.54 -15.37
N GLU A 190 5.38 -4.05 -14.15
CA GLU A 190 5.70 -4.87 -12.97
C GLU A 190 4.51 -5.75 -12.57
N ALA A 191 3.30 -5.20 -12.59
CA ALA A 191 2.10 -5.95 -12.20
C ALA A 191 1.85 -7.18 -13.10
N ILE A 192 2.19 -7.10 -14.39
CA ILE A 192 1.97 -8.20 -15.35
C ILE A 192 3.05 -9.29 -15.31
N THR A 193 4.29 -8.96 -14.94
CA THR A 193 5.41 -9.92 -14.95
C THR A 193 5.59 -10.69 -13.67
N ALA A 194 4.87 -10.31 -12.62
CA ALA A 194 5.01 -10.95 -11.32
C ALA A 194 4.54 -12.42 -11.38
N LEU A 195 5.47 -13.34 -11.12
CA LEU A 195 5.27 -14.78 -11.26
C LEU A 195 5.04 -15.45 -9.91
N PRO A 196 4.17 -16.47 -9.84
CA PRO A 196 4.01 -17.26 -8.63
C PRO A 196 5.13 -18.28 -8.49
N THR A 197 5.76 -18.30 -7.32
CA THR A 197 6.82 -19.24 -6.92
C THR A 197 6.38 -20.14 -5.77
N SER A 198 7.21 -21.14 -5.45
CA SER A 198 6.98 -21.99 -4.27
C SER A 198 7.02 -21.21 -2.94
N GLN A 199 7.84 -20.16 -2.86
CA GLN A 199 7.93 -19.29 -1.70
C GLN A 199 6.71 -18.35 -1.61
N ASP A 200 6.14 -17.92 -2.74
CA ASP A 200 4.91 -17.12 -2.73
C ASP A 200 3.77 -17.88 -2.07
N LYS A 201 3.65 -19.20 -2.31
CA LYS A 201 2.65 -20.03 -1.63
C LYS A 201 2.82 -20.09 -0.11
N LYS A 202 4.07 -20.08 0.38
CA LYS A 202 4.35 -20.04 1.83
C LYS A 202 3.93 -18.70 2.42
N TRP A 203 4.26 -17.61 1.74
CA TRP A 203 3.83 -16.27 2.12
C TRP A 203 2.32 -16.10 2.06
N GLU A 204 1.67 -16.64 1.03
CA GLU A 204 0.22 -16.62 0.86
C GLU A 204 -0.47 -17.33 2.03
N HIS A 205 -0.02 -18.53 2.38
CA HIS A 205 -0.54 -19.27 3.53
C HIS A 205 -0.33 -18.51 4.85
N LEU A 206 0.88 -17.96 5.08
CA LEU A 206 1.17 -17.17 6.26
C LEU A 206 0.26 -15.93 6.35
N PHE A 207 0.16 -15.17 5.27
CA PHE A 207 -0.66 -13.96 5.21
C PHE A 207 -2.14 -14.28 5.42
N GLN A 208 -2.64 -15.39 4.87
CA GLN A 208 -3.99 -15.90 5.09
C GLN A 208 -4.25 -16.19 6.57
N GLN A 209 -3.33 -16.90 7.22
CA GLN A 209 -3.44 -17.23 8.65
C GLN A 209 -3.46 -15.97 9.52
N LEU A 210 -2.51 -15.06 9.31
CA LEU A 210 -2.42 -13.82 10.08
C LEU A 210 -3.62 -12.89 9.84
N SER A 211 -4.07 -12.77 8.58
CA SER A 211 -5.22 -11.94 8.22
C SER A 211 -6.52 -12.43 8.87
N SER A 212 -6.68 -13.75 8.99
CA SER A 212 -7.82 -14.38 9.66
C SER A 212 -7.91 -14.02 11.15
N THR A 213 -6.75 -13.93 11.80
CA THR A 213 -6.66 -13.72 13.25
C THR A 213 -6.64 -12.23 13.61
N TYR A 214 -5.86 -11.44 12.89
CA TYR A 214 -5.50 -10.08 13.31
C TYR A 214 -5.98 -8.98 12.37
N LYS A 215 -6.61 -9.29 11.23
CA LYS A 215 -6.97 -8.32 10.18
C LYS A 215 -5.78 -7.45 9.78
N VAL A 216 -4.71 -8.11 9.30
CA VAL A 216 -3.39 -7.53 9.02
C VAL A 216 -3.44 -6.17 8.32
N THR A 217 -4.26 -6.00 7.28
CA THR A 217 -4.34 -4.72 6.55
C THR A 217 -4.75 -3.53 7.43
N LYS A 218 -5.60 -3.76 8.44
CA LYS A 218 -5.99 -2.72 9.41
C LYS A 218 -4.90 -2.39 10.41
N LEU A 219 -4.00 -3.32 10.71
CA LEU A 219 -2.88 -3.07 11.62
C LEU A 219 -1.86 -2.10 11.00
N TYR A 220 -1.68 -2.19 9.69
CA TYR A 220 -0.79 -1.33 8.93
C TYR A 220 -1.50 -0.10 8.35
N ASP A 221 -2.72 0.24 8.78
CA ASP A 221 -3.51 1.35 8.21
C ASP A 221 -3.62 1.29 6.67
N TYR A 222 -3.53 0.11 6.07
CA TYR A 222 -3.56 -0.09 4.62
C TYR A 222 -4.95 0.21 4.07
N LYS A 223 -5.01 1.11 3.09
CA LYS A 223 -6.25 1.51 2.43
C LYS A 223 -6.57 0.56 1.28
N LEU A 224 -7.47 -0.38 1.56
CA LEU A 224 -8.03 -1.30 0.56
C LEU A 224 -8.74 -0.53 -0.57
N CYS A 225 -8.57 -1.00 -1.80
CA CYS A 225 -9.38 -0.54 -2.91
C CYS A 225 -10.87 -0.92 -2.68
N ARG A 226 -11.75 0.09 -2.65
CA ARG A 226 -13.18 -0.07 -2.32
C ARG A 226 -13.96 -0.93 -3.33
N ASP A 227 -13.44 -1.07 -4.54
CA ASP A 227 -14.11 -1.76 -5.64
C ASP A 227 -14.05 -3.30 -5.51
N MET A 228 -13.28 -3.83 -4.54
CA MET A 228 -13.10 -5.26 -4.31
C MET A 228 -13.34 -5.64 -2.84
N PHE A 229 -14.54 -6.14 -2.52
CA PHE A 229 -14.76 -6.97 -1.33
C PHE A 229 -14.53 -8.45 -1.67
N PRO A 230 -13.98 -9.30 -0.78
CA PRO A 230 -13.55 -9.05 0.60
C PRO A 230 -12.01 -8.94 0.72
N GLU A 231 -11.55 -8.69 1.95
CA GLU A 231 -10.16 -8.64 2.44
C GLU A 231 -9.10 -9.36 1.57
N LEU A 232 -7.88 -8.82 1.51
CA LEU A 232 -6.73 -9.39 0.77
C LEU A 232 -6.40 -10.85 1.13
N LYS A 233 -7.01 -11.40 2.18
CA LYS A 233 -6.83 -12.77 2.66
C LYS A 233 -6.81 -13.80 1.53
N ASN A 234 -7.72 -13.76 0.56
CA ASN A 234 -7.79 -14.78 -0.50
C ASN A 234 -7.10 -14.37 -1.81
N LYS A 235 -6.28 -13.31 -1.78
CA LYS A 235 -5.56 -12.83 -2.96
C LYS A 235 -4.20 -13.51 -3.06
N PRO A 236 -3.73 -13.80 -4.28
CA PRO A 236 -2.45 -14.45 -4.47
C PRO A 236 -1.30 -13.53 -4.06
N VAL A 237 -0.26 -14.13 -3.47
CA VAL A 237 1.03 -13.48 -3.32
C VAL A 237 1.82 -13.63 -4.62
N LYS A 238 2.51 -12.58 -5.03
CA LYS A 238 3.41 -12.59 -6.18
C LYS A 238 4.78 -12.03 -5.82
N SER A 239 5.76 -12.38 -6.65
CA SER A 239 7.13 -11.91 -6.56
C SER A 239 7.50 -10.96 -7.70
N LEU A 240 8.26 -9.92 -7.35
CA LEU A 240 9.00 -9.09 -8.29
C LEU A 240 10.49 -9.20 -8.02
N TYR A 241 11.28 -9.20 -9.09
CA TYR A 241 12.72 -9.36 -9.03
C TYR A 241 13.42 -8.13 -9.55
N TYR A 242 14.31 -7.58 -8.73
CA TYR A 242 15.07 -6.40 -9.06
C TYR A 242 16.56 -6.73 -9.14
N ILE A 243 17.24 -6.05 -10.07
CA ILE A 243 18.69 -6.04 -10.18
C ILE A 243 19.18 -4.63 -9.83
N GLN A 244 20.18 -4.58 -8.97
CA GLN A 244 20.83 -3.36 -8.51
C GLN A 244 22.32 -3.50 -8.73
N GLN A 245 22.94 -2.44 -9.26
CA GLN A 245 24.39 -2.31 -9.24
C GLN A 245 24.77 -1.50 -7.99
N THR A 246 25.56 -2.10 -7.10
CA THR A 246 26.13 -1.49 -5.91
C THR A 246 27.65 -1.45 -6.02
N ASP A 247 28.33 -0.79 -5.07
CA ASP A 247 29.79 -0.74 -5.01
C ASP A 247 30.42 -2.14 -4.84
N GLU A 248 29.67 -3.07 -4.23
CA GLU A 248 30.07 -4.47 -4.00
C GLU A 248 29.79 -5.38 -5.20
N GLY A 249 29.12 -4.89 -6.24
CA GLY A 249 28.80 -5.63 -7.45
C GLY A 249 27.31 -5.61 -7.80
N VAL A 250 26.85 -6.62 -8.54
CA VAL A 250 25.43 -6.74 -8.90
C VAL A 250 24.71 -7.58 -7.87
N MET A 251 23.65 -7.02 -7.29
CA MET A 251 22.80 -7.64 -6.29
C MET A 251 21.39 -7.86 -6.85
N CYS A 252 20.76 -8.95 -6.43
CA CYS A 252 19.35 -9.21 -6.70
C CYS A 252 18.53 -9.02 -5.43
N SER A 253 17.32 -8.50 -5.58
CA SER A 253 16.37 -8.39 -4.48
C SER A 253 14.99 -8.83 -4.92
N VAL A 254 14.22 -9.34 -3.96
CA VAL A 254 12.87 -9.86 -4.18
C VAL A 254 11.87 -9.03 -3.39
N GLN A 255 10.82 -8.58 -4.06
CA GLN A 255 9.66 -7.96 -3.40
C GLN A 255 8.49 -8.92 -3.48
N ARG A 256 8.02 -9.41 -2.32
CA ARG A 256 6.77 -10.16 -2.20
C ARG A 256 5.63 -9.20 -1.93
N PHE A 257 4.47 -9.44 -2.54
CA PHE A 257 3.30 -8.60 -2.30
C PHE A 257 2.00 -9.37 -2.54
N VAL A 258 0.95 -8.90 -1.88
CA VAL A 258 -0.43 -9.38 -2.08
C VAL A 258 -1.14 -8.41 -3.02
N VAL A 259 -1.71 -8.94 -4.11
CA VAL A 259 -2.37 -8.12 -5.13
C VAL A 259 -3.68 -7.54 -4.59
N ASP A 260 -3.80 -6.21 -4.58
CA ASP A 260 -5.07 -5.50 -4.26
C ASP A 260 -5.78 -5.08 -5.55
N LYS A 261 -5.22 -4.08 -6.25
CA LYS A 261 -5.81 -3.49 -7.45
C LYS A 261 -5.07 -3.93 -8.71
N THR A 262 -5.80 -4.59 -9.62
CA THR A 262 -5.28 -5.08 -10.91
C THR A 262 -5.47 -4.10 -12.06
N THR A 263 -5.85 -2.86 -11.77
CA THR A 263 -6.06 -1.78 -12.74
C THR A 263 -5.34 -0.53 -12.26
N SER A 264 -5.01 0.38 -13.17
CA SER A 264 -4.26 1.60 -12.82
C SER A 264 -5.02 2.51 -11.83
N PRO A 265 -4.34 3.12 -10.84
CA PRO A 265 -2.97 2.81 -10.41
C PRO A 265 -2.88 1.42 -9.79
N TYR A 266 -1.90 0.62 -10.22
CA TYR A 266 -1.69 -0.72 -9.68
C TYR A 266 -1.20 -0.61 -8.24
N GLN A 267 -1.97 -1.19 -7.32
CA GLN A 267 -1.70 -1.09 -5.88
C GLN A 267 -1.68 -2.50 -5.29
N SER A 268 -0.75 -2.73 -4.37
CA SER A 268 -0.57 -4.01 -3.68
C SER A 268 -0.14 -3.78 -2.24
N PHE A 269 -0.28 -4.81 -1.41
CA PHE A 269 0.22 -4.82 -0.05
C PHE A 269 1.62 -5.43 -0.03
N ALA A 270 2.63 -4.64 0.31
CA ALA A 270 4.01 -5.07 0.40
C ALA A 270 4.22 -5.98 1.60
N LEU A 271 4.77 -7.17 1.39
CA LEU A 271 5.27 -8.00 2.47
C LEU A 271 6.70 -7.58 2.81
N PRO A 272 7.15 -7.70 4.08
CA PRO A 272 8.47 -7.23 4.51
C PRO A 272 9.57 -8.21 4.08
N THR A 273 9.85 -8.26 2.77
CA THR A 273 10.88 -9.15 2.20
C THR A 273 12.03 -8.38 1.57
N ASN A 274 12.27 -7.15 2.02
CA ASN A 274 13.33 -6.30 1.49
C ASN A 274 14.71 -6.80 1.94
N TYR A 275 15.18 -7.85 1.30
CA TYR A 275 16.57 -8.25 1.35
C TYR A 275 17.16 -8.24 -0.06
N SER A 276 18.43 -7.90 -0.12
CA SER A 276 19.28 -8.04 -1.30
C SER A 276 20.25 -9.18 -1.05
N ALA A 277 20.48 -9.98 -2.08
CA ALA A 277 21.39 -11.10 -2.06
C ALA A 277 22.29 -11.06 -3.29
N SER A 278 23.48 -11.64 -3.17
CA SER A 278 24.38 -11.84 -4.31
C SER A 278 23.75 -12.77 -5.35
N LEU A 279 24.15 -12.63 -6.62
CA LEU A 279 23.65 -13.47 -7.71
C LEU A 279 23.89 -14.96 -7.45
N ALA A 280 25.03 -15.33 -6.85
CA ALA A 280 25.34 -16.71 -6.47
C ALA A 280 24.29 -17.31 -5.52
N SER A 281 23.85 -16.53 -4.53
CA SER A 281 22.80 -16.95 -3.60
C SER A 281 21.44 -17.03 -4.31
N PHE A 282 21.18 -16.08 -5.21
CA PHE A 282 19.90 -15.94 -5.92
C PHE A 282 19.66 -17.04 -6.96
N PHE A 283 20.71 -17.46 -7.67
CA PHE A 283 20.65 -18.46 -8.74
C PHE A 283 21.04 -19.86 -8.28
N THR A 284 20.94 -20.15 -6.97
CA THR A 284 21.14 -21.50 -6.46
C THR A 284 20.11 -22.46 -7.08
N ILE A 285 20.59 -23.63 -7.51
CA ILE A 285 19.77 -24.70 -8.05
C ILE A 285 19.56 -25.75 -6.97
N LYS A 286 18.30 -26.04 -6.68
CA LYS A 286 17.91 -27.10 -5.74
C LYS A 286 16.69 -27.83 -6.28
N ASP A 287 16.70 -29.15 -6.20
CA ASP A 287 15.60 -30.02 -6.68
C ASP A 287 15.24 -29.78 -8.16
N ASN A 288 16.26 -29.58 -9.01
CA ASN A 288 16.11 -29.22 -10.43
C ASN A 288 15.21 -27.99 -10.65
N LYS A 289 15.33 -27.00 -9.76
CA LYS A 289 14.64 -25.70 -9.86
C LYS A 289 15.59 -24.57 -9.50
N LEU A 290 15.48 -23.48 -10.25
CA LEU A 290 16.09 -22.21 -9.92
C LEU A 290 15.32 -21.59 -8.75
N GLN A 291 15.99 -21.27 -7.64
CA GLN A 291 15.31 -20.81 -6.42
C GLN A 291 14.82 -19.35 -6.51
N LEU A 292 15.61 -18.44 -7.11
CA LEU A 292 15.29 -17.01 -7.24
C LEU A 292 15.05 -16.29 -5.90
N CYS A 293 15.67 -16.80 -4.83
CA CYS A 293 15.58 -16.27 -3.47
C CYS A 293 16.57 -17.02 -2.57
N ASP A 294 16.89 -16.44 -1.41
CA ASP A 294 17.56 -17.16 -0.33
C ASP A 294 16.50 -17.74 0.63
N PRO A 295 16.31 -19.07 0.70
CA PRO A 295 15.30 -19.68 1.57
C PRO A 295 15.46 -19.36 3.06
N THR A 296 16.69 -19.11 3.52
CA THR A 296 17.00 -18.78 4.92
C THR A 296 16.51 -17.37 5.24
N GLN A 297 16.84 -16.41 4.37
CA GLN A 297 16.37 -15.02 4.51
C GLN A 297 14.85 -14.93 4.40
N GLU A 298 14.23 -15.72 3.52
CA GLU A 298 12.77 -15.82 3.41
C GLU A 298 12.12 -16.31 4.72
N GLU A 299 12.75 -17.24 5.43
CA GLU A 299 12.24 -17.74 6.72
C GLU A 299 12.40 -16.70 7.84
N VAL A 300 13.56 -16.04 7.90
CA VAL A 300 13.79 -14.92 8.84
C VAL A 300 12.77 -13.81 8.61
N ALA A 301 12.53 -13.42 7.36
CA ALA A 301 11.54 -12.40 6.99
C ALA A 301 10.11 -12.80 7.42
N ARG A 302 9.72 -14.07 7.22
CA ARG A 302 8.42 -14.57 7.69
C ARG A 302 8.27 -14.50 9.21
N ASN A 303 9.30 -14.91 9.95
CA ASN A 303 9.27 -14.86 11.42
C ASN A 303 9.21 -13.42 11.93
N ASN A 304 9.98 -12.51 11.33
CA ASN A 304 9.92 -11.09 11.65
C ASN A 304 8.53 -10.50 11.38
N PHE A 305 7.89 -10.89 10.27
CA PHE A 305 6.53 -10.44 9.97
C PHE A 305 5.49 -10.93 10.98
N ILE A 306 5.61 -12.17 11.46
CA ILE A 306 4.74 -12.72 12.52
C ILE A 306 4.86 -11.88 13.79
N GLU A 307 6.08 -11.60 14.23
CA GLU A 307 6.34 -10.84 15.45
C GLU A 307 5.88 -9.38 15.33
N ASP A 308 6.07 -8.76 14.17
CA ASP A 308 5.60 -7.40 13.92
C ASP A 308 4.07 -7.31 13.96
N VAL A 309 3.36 -8.23 13.29
CA VAL A 309 1.90 -8.34 13.34
C VAL A 309 1.39 -8.54 14.77
N ARG A 310 2.02 -9.42 15.56
CA ARG A 310 1.67 -9.63 16.97
C ARG A 310 1.86 -8.35 17.79
N THR A 311 2.98 -7.67 17.59
CA THR A 311 3.29 -6.41 18.28
C THR A 311 2.28 -5.31 17.96
N LEU A 312 1.93 -5.15 16.67
CA LEU A 312 0.93 -4.20 16.22
C LEU A 312 -0.48 -4.55 16.75
N ALA A 313 -0.83 -5.83 16.79
CA ALA A 313 -2.11 -6.28 17.34
C ALA A 313 -2.25 -5.92 18.83
N VAL A 314 -1.20 -6.15 19.64
CA VAL A 314 -1.18 -5.76 21.06
C VAL A 314 -1.30 -4.24 21.22
N LYS A 315 -0.58 -3.47 20.41
CA LYS A 315 -0.66 -1.99 20.42
C LYS A 315 -2.07 -1.50 20.07
N GLN A 316 -2.69 -2.09 19.04
CA GLN A 316 -4.05 -1.73 18.62
C GLN A 316 -5.08 -2.09 19.69
N GLN A 317 -4.96 -3.26 20.32
CA GLN A 317 -5.86 -3.67 21.40
C GLN A 317 -5.75 -2.74 22.61
N ARG A 318 -4.52 -2.35 23.00
CA ARG A 318 -4.30 -1.37 24.08
C ARG A 318 -4.94 -0.02 23.75
N LYS A 319 -4.77 0.47 22.51
CA LYS A 319 -5.39 1.71 22.05
C LYS A 319 -6.92 1.64 22.12
N GLN A 320 -7.52 0.56 21.65
CA GLN A 320 -8.98 0.36 21.71
C GLN A 320 -9.50 0.28 23.15
N ASN A 321 -8.77 -0.36 24.06
CA ASN A 321 -9.15 -0.44 25.46
C ASN A 321 -9.07 0.94 26.14
N LEU A 322 -8.02 1.73 25.85
CA LEU A 322 -7.89 3.08 26.35
C LEU A 322 -9.01 4.00 25.81
N GLU A 323 -9.33 3.91 24.51
CA GLU A 323 -10.43 4.66 23.91
C GLU A 323 -11.78 4.31 24.55
N LYS A 324 -12.03 3.01 24.84
CA LYS A 324 -13.24 2.58 25.55
C LYS A 324 -13.30 3.12 26.98
N GLN A 325 -12.19 3.11 27.72
CA GLN A 325 -12.12 3.68 29.07
C GLN A 325 -12.42 5.18 29.04
N LEU A 326 -11.80 5.94 28.13
CA LEU A 326 -12.06 7.37 27.98
C LEU A 326 -13.52 7.66 27.60
N GLN A 327 -14.13 6.84 26.75
CA GLN A 327 -15.56 6.95 26.41
C GLN A 327 -16.46 6.66 27.61
N GLN A 328 -16.14 5.65 28.42
CA GLN A 328 -16.88 5.33 29.65
C GLN A 328 -16.77 6.46 30.68
N GLU A 329 -15.57 6.99 30.92
CA GLU A 329 -15.36 8.14 31.81
C GLU A 329 -16.10 9.39 31.33
N ALA A 330 -16.10 9.67 30.03
CA ALA A 330 -16.84 10.77 29.44
C ALA A 330 -18.35 10.60 29.65
N LEU A 331 -18.87 9.38 29.46
CA LEU A 331 -20.28 9.07 29.67
C LEU A 331 -20.67 9.21 31.15
N GLU A 332 -19.84 8.71 32.08
CA GLU A 332 -20.06 8.86 33.51
C GLU A 332 -20.06 10.32 33.94
N LYS A 333 -19.16 11.16 33.41
CA LYS A 333 -19.16 12.60 33.67
C LYS A 333 -20.45 13.26 33.19
N ILE A 334 -20.95 12.88 32.02
CA ILE A 334 -22.23 13.38 31.49
C ILE A 334 -23.39 12.95 32.41
N LEU A 335 -23.43 11.69 32.83
CA LEU A 335 -24.47 11.17 33.73
C LEU A 335 -24.44 11.85 35.10
N LYS A 336 -23.26 12.02 35.71
CA LYS A 336 -23.10 12.75 36.97
C LYS A 336 -23.56 14.20 36.86
N ARG A 337 -23.27 14.88 35.73
CA ARG A 337 -23.74 16.24 35.49
C ARG A 337 -25.27 16.30 35.39
N LYS A 338 -25.89 15.40 34.64
CA LYS A 338 -27.37 15.30 34.54
C LYS A 338 -28.03 15.02 35.88
N ALA A 339 -27.48 14.08 36.67
CA ALA A 339 -27.99 13.76 38.00
C ALA A 339 -27.88 14.96 38.96
N LYS A 340 -26.78 15.71 38.88
CA LYS A 340 -26.61 16.95 39.65
C LYS A 340 -27.65 18.01 39.24
N GLU A 341 -27.85 18.22 37.94
CA GLU A 341 -28.86 19.14 37.41
C GLU A 341 -30.29 18.72 37.83
N GLU A 342 -30.60 17.43 37.87
CA GLU A 342 -31.89 16.92 38.37
C GLU A 342 -32.06 17.12 39.88
N MET A 343 -31.02 16.85 40.67
CA MET A 343 -31.02 17.11 42.11
C MET A 343 -31.22 18.60 42.41
N GLU A 344 -30.52 19.48 41.71
CA GLU A 344 -30.69 20.94 41.84
C GLU A 344 -32.12 21.38 41.47
N LYS A 345 -32.73 20.78 40.44
CA LYS A 345 -34.14 21.02 40.08
C LYS A 345 -35.11 20.53 41.16
N LEU A 346 -34.87 19.35 41.73
CA LEU A 346 -35.68 18.80 42.82
C LEU A 346 -35.58 19.66 44.08
N GLU A 347 -34.37 20.09 44.45
CA GLU A 347 -34.17 21.01 45.58
C GLU A 347 -34.89 22.34 45.36
N LEU A 348 -34.83 22.89 44.14
CA LEU A 348 -35.55 24.12 43.81
C LEU A 348 -37.08 23.93 43.93
N GLN A 349 -37.61 22.81 43.42
CA GLN A 349 -39.04 22.47 43.58
C GLN A 349 -39.43 22.30 45.06
N GLN A 350 -38.59 21.66 45.87
CA GLN A 350 -38.85 21.50 47.30
C GLN A 350 -38.83 22.85 48.03
N LYS A 351 -37.89 23.75 47.72
CA LYS A 351 -37.87 25.12 48.27
C LYS A 351 -39.12 25.91 47.89
N ILE A 352 -39.58 25.80 46.64
CA ILE A 352 -40.84 26.40 46.18
C ILE A 352 -42.05 25.81 46.92
N THR A 353 -42.04 24.51 47.22
CA THR A 353 -43.14 23.85 47.94
C THR A 353 -43.15 24.23 49.43
N ALA A 354 -41.99 24.24 50.09
CA ALA A 354 -41.84 24.63 51.49
C ALA A 354 -42.23 26.10 51.75
N SER A 355 -41.93 27.00 50.81
CA SER A 355 -42.35 28.41 50.89
C SER A 355 -43.87 28.61 50.74
N ARG A 356 -44.61 27.65 50.16
CA ARG A 356 -46.09 27.70 50.08
C ARG A 356 -46.79 27.24 51.37
N VAL A 357 -46.14 26.46 52.24
CA VAL A 357 -46.74 25.92 53.47
C VAL A 357 -46.80 26.96 54.62
N ASN A 358 -45.98 28.02 54.57
CA ASN A 358 -45.97 29.11 55.56
C ASN A 358 -46.79 30.33 55.14
N LYS A 359 -48.05 30.13 54.70
CA LYS A 359 -48.99 31.24 54.49
C LYS A 359 -49.81 31.40 55.77
N TYR A 360 -49.46 32.40 56.58
CA TYR A 360 -50.22 32.79 57.77
C TYR A 360 -51.67 33.07 57.35
N THR A 361 -52.60 32.21 57.76
CA THR A 361 -53.96 32.20 57.24
C THR A 361 -54.87 33.14 58.02
N TYR A 362 -56.06 33.39 57.47
CA TYR A 362 -57.09 34.18 58.16
C TYR A 362 -57.45 33.56 59.51
N ASP A 363 -57.51 32.23 59.58
CA ASP A 363 -57.85 31.51 60.81
C ASP A 363 -56.76 31.67 61.87
N ASP A 364 -55.49 31.75 61.46
CA ASP A 364 -54.36 32.01 62.37
C ASP A 364 -54.44 33.44 62.93
N LEU A 365 -54.68 34.44 62.07
CA LEU A 365 -54.87 35.83 62.52
C LEU A 365 -56.07 35.96 63.47
N LYS A 366 -57.18 35.31 63.14
CA LYS A 366 -58.40 35.33 63.96
C LYS A 366 -58.17 34.71 65.33
N LYS A 367 -57.49 33.57 65.41
CA LYS A 367 -57.12 32.93 66.68
C LYS A 367 -56.24 33.84 67.52
N ASP A 368 -55.22 34.43 66.91
CA ASP A 368 -54.26 35.27 67.61
C ASP A 368 -54.93 36.52 68.18
N LEU A 369 -55.68 37.29 67.36
CA LEU A 369 -56.37 38.49 67.82
C LEU A 369 -57.43 38.21 68.89
N LYS A 370 -58.09 37.05 68.82
CA LYS A 370 -59.01 36.62 69.87
C LYS A 370 -58.29 36.32 71.18
N SER A 371 -57.10 35.71 71.10
CA SER A 371 -56.31 35.35 72.27
C SER A 371 -55.56 36.53 72.90
N SER A 372 -55.05 37.47 72.09
CA SER A 372 -54.21 38.57 72.56
C SER A 372 -55.00 39.81 72.93
N LEU A 373 -56.07 40.13 72.19
CA LEU A 373 -56.84 41.37 72.35
C LEU A 373 -58.31 41.12 72.74
N ASN A 374 -58.68 39.88 73.06
CA ASN A 374 -60.06 39.48 73.38
C ASN A 374 -61.09 39.91 72.31
N MET A 375 -60.69 39.83 71.03
CA MET A 375 -61.52 40.26 69.91
C MET A 375 -62.91 39.62 69.92
N LYS A 376 -63.94 40.47 69.91
CA LYS A 376 -65.35 40.07 69.81
C LYS A 376 -65.77 39.85 68.36
N GLN A 377 -66.90 39.16 68.18
CA GLN A 377 -67.42 38.85 66.84
C GLN A 377 -67.78 40.11 66.03
N SER A 378 -68.29 41.15 66.68
CA SER A 378 -68.59 42.45 66.05
C SER A 378 -67.32 43.16 65.56
N GLU A 379 -66.24 43.10 66.32
CA GLU A 379 -64.93 43.67 65.97
C GLU A 379 -64.27 42.88 64.85
N GLN A 380 -64.36 41.55 64.86
CA GLN A 380 -63.89 40.71 63.76
C GLN A 380 -64.60 41.06 62.44
N GLN A 381 -65.92 41.25 62.47
CA GLN A 381 -66.66 41.70 61.29
C GLN A 381 -66.18 43.06 60.81
N LYS A 382 -66.01 44.03 61.72
CA LYS A 382 -65.48 45.36 61.41
C LYS A 382 -64.08 45.30 60.80
N LEU A 383 -63.17 44.51 61.37
CA LEU A 383 -61.82 44.30 60.85
C LEU A 383 -61.86 43.81 59.40
N TRP A 384 -62.72 42.83 59.12
CA TRP A 384 -62.83 42.21 57.80
C TRP A 384 -63.48 43.13 56.77
N THR A 385 -64.65 43.70 57.07
CA THR A 385 -65.45 44.46 56.10
C THR A 385 -64.91 45.87 55.86
N LYS A 386 -64.31 46.48 56.89
CA LYS A 386 -63.83 47.87 56.80
C LYS A 386 -62.37 47.96 56.35
N TYR A 387 -61.50 47.08 56.84
CA TYR A 387 -60.06 47.21 56.62
C TYR A 387 -59.52 46.17 55.64
N ILE A 388 -59.74 44.87 55.90
CA ILE A 388 -59.10 43.82 55.11
C ILE A 388 -59.65 43.76 53.68
N LEU A 389 -60.98 43.72 53.49
CA LEU A 389 -61.57 43.62 52.16
C LEU A 389 -61.38 44.87 51.30
N ARG A 390 -61.09 46.02 51.91
CA ARG A 390 -60.97 47.31 51.21
C ARG A 390 -59.52 47.71 50.90
N ASN A 391 -58.53 47.03 51.50
CA ASN A 391 -57.12 47.38 51.34
C ASN A 391 -56.28 46.14 51.04
N GLU A 392 -55.82 46.01 49.79
CA GLU A 392 -55.04 44.86 49.32
C GLU A 392 -53.74 44.64 50.11
N ARG A 393 -53.17 45.70 50.71
CA ARG A 393 -51.96 45.57 51.56
C ARG A 393 -52.23 44.82 52.86
N LEU A 394 -53.47 44.81 53.32
CA LEU A 394 -53.91 44.10 54.52
C LEU A 394 -54.31 42.64 54.24
N HIS A 395 -54.15 42.16 53.00
CA HIS A 395 -54.28 40.74 52.66
C HIS A 395 -53.10 39.89 53.14
N ASP A 396 -51.96 40.51 53.51
CA ASP A 396 -50.93 39.82 54.30
C ASP A 396 -51.24 39.93 55.78
N TYR A 397 -51.88 38.88 56.31
CA TYR A 397 -52.30 38.80 57.70
C TYR A 397 -51.15 38.89 58.71
N ARG A 398 -49.90 38.67 58.30
CA ARG A 398 -48.73 38.87 59.19
C ARG A 398 -48.54 40.34 59.54
N TYR A 399 -48.89 41.24 58.63
CA TYR A 399 -48.78 42.67 58.85
C TYR A 399 -49.73 43.13 59.97
N ILE A 400 -50.98 42.66 59.93
CA ILE A 400 -51.99 42.93 60.97
C ILE A 400 -51.57 42.31 62.30
N LYS A 401 -51.03 41.09 62.28
CA LYS A 401 -50.48 40.45 63.49
C LYS A 401 -49.39 41.32 64.12
N ASN A 402 -48.43 41.79 63.32
CA ASN A 402 -47.34 42.64 63.83
C ASN A 402 -47.84 43.96 64.42
N LEU A 403 -48.84 44.58 63.80
CA LEU A 403 -49.49 45.78 64.36
C LEU A 403 -50.19 45.46 65.68
N SER A 404 -50.87 44.32 65.76
CA SER A 404 -51.58 43.90 66.98
C SER A 404 -50.66 43.63 68.17
N SER A 405 -49.39 43.30 67.92
CA SER A 405 -48.40 43.09 68.99
C SER A 405 -48.02 44.37 69.73
N ASN A 406 -48.33 45.55 69.18
CA ASN A 406 -47.93 46.85 69.74
C ASN A 406 -49.09 47.59 70.43
N VAL A 407 -50.23 46.93 70.61
CA VAL A 407 -51.45 47.52 71.17
C VAL A 407 -52.03 46.59 72.23
N GLN A 408 -52.80 47.15 73.16
CA GLN A 408 -53.40 46.41 74.26
C GLN A 408 -54.89 46.15 74.04
N THR A 409 -55.53 46.88 73.11
CA THR A 409 -56.96 46.74 72.82
C THR A 409 -57.26 46.72 71.31
N MET A 410 -58.43 46.18 70.95
CA MET A 410 -58.90 46.21 69.55
C MET A 410 -59.18 47.64 69.04
N GLU A 411 -59.52 48.58 69.91
CA GLU A 411 -59.76 49.98 69.54
C GLU A 411 -58.47 50.70 69.14
N GLU A 412 -57.37 50.43 69.85
CA GLU A 412 -56.03 50.90 69.48
C GLU A 412 -55.59 50.30 68.14
N LEU A 413 -55.82 49.00 67.92
CA LEU A 413 -55.54 48.36 66.64
C LEU A 413 -56.30 49.02 65.49
N PHE A 414 -57.60 49.30 65.68
CA PHE A 414 -58.40 49.98 64.66
C PHE A 414 -57.94 51.41 64.41
N SER A 415 -57.47 52.12 65.44
CA SER A 415 -56.91 53.46 65.28
C SER A 415 -55.63 53.45 64.46
N LEU A 416 -54.75 52.45 64.67
CA LEU A 416 -53.57 52.26 63.83
C LEU A 416 -53.96 51.90 62.39
N LEU A 417 -54.99 51.07 62.20
CA LEU A 417 -55.47 50.70 60.86
C LEU A 417 -56.24 51.82 60.15
N ASP A 418 -56.85 52.76 60.87
CA ASP A 418 -57.48 53.97 60.29
C ASP A 418 -56.43 55.02 59.87
N ALA A 419 -55.22 54.95 60.42
CA ALA A 419 -54.09 55.82 60.05
C ALA A 419 -53.29 55.34 58.83
N ILE A 420 -53.60 54.13 58.32
CA ILE A 420 -52.99 53.47 57.17
C ILE A 420 -53.93 53.54 55.97
#